data_AF-A0A964VIY0-F1
#
_entry.id   AF-A0A964VIY0-F1
#
_cell.length_a   1.000
_cell.length_b   1.000
_cell.length_c   1.000
_cell.angle_alpha   90.00
_cell.angle_beta   90.00
_cell.angle_gamma   90.00
#
_symmetry.space_group_name_H-M   'P 1'
#
loop_
_entity.id
_entity.type
_entity.pdbx_description
1 polymer ?
#
loop_
_entity_poly.entity_id
_entity_poly.type
_entity_poly.pdbx_seq_one_letter_code
_entity_poly.pdbx_strand_id
1 'polypeptide(L)'
;MSQHEHHIVPLNIYFRVFALLLIMTGLTVAVAFIDLGWANTPVALAIALFKATIVILFFMHVRYNTPVMWLFAAAGFFWLLILLVLTMQDYATRSWESPPPVEFLKNATVPF
;
A
#
# COMPACT_ATOMS: atom_id res chain seq x y z
N MET A 1 36.56 -17.34 26.15
CA MET A 1 36.24 -15.94 26.49
C MET A 1 35.34 -15.39 25.41
N SER A 2 34.04 -15.36 25.68
CA SER A 2 32.98 -14.90 24.79
C SER A 2 32.81 -13.38 24.93
N GLN A 3 33.17 -12.64 23.88
CA GLN A 3 32.81 -11.23 23.69
C GLN A 3 32.10 -11.14 22.33
N HIS A 4 30.83 -11.55 22.30
CA HIS A 4 29.92 -11.20 21.21
C HIS A 4 29.47 -9.78 21.47
N GLU A 5 30.16 -8.81 20.87
CA GLU A 5 29.67 -7.43 20.85
C GLU A 5 28.32 -7.40 20.13
N HIS A 6 27.29 -7.10 20.90
CA HIS A 6 25.93 -6.89 20.45
C HIS A 6 25.94 -5.65 19.54
N HIS A 7 26.09 -5.84 18.21
CA HIS A 7 26.13 -4.78 17.21
C HIS A 7 24.71 -4.17 17.07
N ILE A 8 24.33 -3.37 18.06
CA ILE A 8 23.07 -2.62 18.05
C ILE A 8 23.29 -1.45 17.11
N VAL A 9 22.53 -1.42 16.02
CA VAL A 9 22.50 -0.30 15.09
C VAL A 9 22.28 0.98 15.91
N PRO A 10 23.13 2.01 15.76
CA PRO A 10 23.14 3.13 16.69
C PRO A 10 21.79 3.86 16.64
N LEU A 11 21.28 4.18 17.83
CA LEU A 11 19.92 4.72 18.03
C LEU A 11 19.67 6.01 17.21
N ASN A 12 20.75 6.74 16.91
CA ASN A 12 20.75 7.95 16.09
C ASN A 12 20.22 7.75 14.67
N ILE A 13 20.37 6.56 14.07
CA ILE A 13 19.85 6.26 12.73
C ILE A 13 18.33 6.24 12.76
N TYR A 14 17.71 5.60 13.77
CA TYR A 14 16.24 5.58 13.87
C TYR A 14 15.65 6.96 14.08
N PHE A 15 16.28 7.81 14.90
CA PHE A 15 15.81 9.19 15.12
C PHE A 15 15.88 10.03 13.83
N ARG A 16 16.93 9.87 13.02
CA ARG A 16 17.03 10.54 11.71
C ARG A 16 15.97 10.07 10.73
N VAL A 17 15.74 8.75 10.65
CA VAL A 17 14.71 8.19 9.78
C VAL A 17 13.31 8.58 10.27
N PHE A 18 13.08 8.62 11.58
CA PHE A 18 11.84 9.08 12.18
C PHE A 18 11.54 10.54 11.80
N ALA A 19 12.53 11.43 11.90
CA ALA A 19 12.37 12.81 11.45
C ALA A 19 12.06 12.90 9.95
N LEU A 20 12.74 12.10 9.11
CA LEU A 20 12.45 12.02 7.67
C LEU A 20 11.00 11.57 7.40
N LEU A 21 10.51 10.56 8.14
CA LEU A 21 9.12 10.09 8.01
C LEU A 21 8.10 11.14 8.47
N LEU A 22 8.41 11.94 9.49
CA LEU A 22 7.54 13.05 9.91
C LEU A 22 7.44 14.11 8.81
N ILE A 23 8.56 14.48 8.19
CA ILE A 23 8.59 15.43 7.07
C ILE A 23 7.75 14.89 5.90
N MET A 24 7.94 13.62 5.55
CA MET A 24 7.13 12.99 4.50
C MET A 24 5.64 12.94 4.83
N THR A 25 5.28 12.78 6.11
CA THR A 25 3.88 12.81 6.56
C THR A 25 3.29 14.21 6.41
N GLY A 26 4.04 15.23 6.81
CA GLY A 26 3.67 16.63 6.55
C GLY A 26 3.48 16.90 5.06
N LEU A 27 4.37 16.36 4.22
CA LEU A 27 4.26 16.47 2.76
C LEU A 27 3.00 15.79 2.23
N THR A 28 2.65 14.58 2.70
CA THR A 28 1.40 13.92 2.27
C THR A 28 0.15 14.73 2.66
N VAL A 29 0.16 15.34 3.85
CA VAL A 29 -0.94 16.19 4.30
C VAL A 29 -1.03 17.45 3.45
N ALA A 30 0.11 18.10 3.17
CA ALA A 30 0.15 19.28 2.32
C ALA A 30 -0.35 19.00 0.90
N VAL A 31 0.08 17.89 0.30
CA VAL A 31 -0.38 17.47 -1.04
C VAL A 31 -1.87 17.16 -1.04
N ALA A 32 -2.42 16.62 0.05
CA ALA A 32 -3.86 16.36 0.16
C ALA A 32 -4.72 17.63 0.15
N PHE A 33 -4.16 18.80 0.52
CA PHE A 33 -4.86 20.09 0.45
C PHE A 33 -4.74 20.78 -0.92
N ILE A 34 -3.89 20.28 -1.82
CA ILE A 34 -3.75 20.83 -3.17
C ILE A 34 -4.60 19.96 -4.10
N ASP A 35 -5.54 20.59 -4.80
CA ASP A 35 -6.38 19.87 -5.75
C ASP A 35 -5.65 19.70 -7.09
N LEU A 36 -5.03 18.54 -7.27
CA LEU A 36 -4.35 18.15 -8.52
C LEU A 36 -5.32 17.50 -9.53
N GLY A 37 -6.62 17.47 -9.25
CA GLY A 37 -7.61 16.79 -10.08
C GLY A 37 -7.29 15.30 -10.25
N TRP A 38 -7.21 14.82 -11.50
CA TRP A 38 -6.94 13.41 -11.81
C TRP A 38 -5.58 12.89 -11.30
N ALA A 39 -4.61 13.78 -11.08
CA ALA A 39 -3.28 13.41 -10.62
C ALA A 39 -3.17 13.28 -9.09
N ASN A 40 -4.23 13.61 -8.33
CA ASN A 40 -4.20 13.53 -6.87
C ASN A 40 -3.91 12.10 -6.37
N THR A 41 -4.65 11.10 -6.87
CA THR A 41 -4.49 9.70 -6.46
C THR A 41 -3.14 9.11 -6.85
N PRO A 42 -2.64 9.23 -8.09
CA PRO A 42 -1.30 8.75 -8.45
C PRO A 42 -0.18 9.39 -7.63
N VAL A 43 -0.25 10.71 -7.38
CA VAL A 43 0.77 11.42 -6.61
C VAL A 43 0.73 11.01 -5.14
N ALA A 44 -0.45 10.91 -4.53
CA ALA A 44 -0.60 10.43 -3.16
C ALA A 44 -0.04 9.00 -2.99
N LEU A 45 -0.32 8.11 -3.95
CA LEU A 45 0.22 6.75 -3.97
C LEU A 45 1.74 6.71 -4.12
N ALA A 46 2.32 7.54 -4.99
CA ALA A 46 3.76 7.61 -5.18
C ALA A 46 4.48 8.03 -3.87
N ILE A 47 3.95 9.05 -3.19
CA ILE A 47 4.51 9.49 -1.90
C ILE A 47 4.34 8.39 -0.84
N ALA A 48 3.19 7.71 -0.82
CA ALA A 48 2.93 6.61 0.10
C ALA A 48 3.90 5.44 -0.11
N LEU A 49 4.18 5.05 -1.36
CA LEU A 49 5.14 3.99 -1.69
C LEU A 49 6.56 4.34 -1.29
N PHE A 50 6.98 5.59 -1.53
CA PHE A 50 8.31 6.05 -1.12
C PHE A 50 8.45 6.04 0.40
N LYS A 51 7.42 6.49 1.14
CA LYS A 51 7.37 6.38 2.60
C LYS A 51 7.45 4.92 3.08
N ALA A 52 6.67 4.02 2.47
CA ALA A 52 6.67 2.60 2.82
C ALA A 52 8.06 1.97 2.60
N THR A 53 8.75 2.33 1.52
CA THR A 53 10.11 1.83 1.21
C THR A 53 11.11 2.21 2.31
N ILE A 54 11.06 3.45 2.81
CA ILE A 54 11.90 3.90 3.92
C ILE A 54 11.60 3.09 5.20
N VAL A 55 10.32 2.86 5.51
CA VAL A 55 9.93 2.07 6.68
C VAL A 55 10.47 0.63 6.59
N ILE A 56 10.36 -0.01 5.43
CA ILE A 56 10.83 -1.39 5.24
C ILE A 56 12.35 -1.50 5.36
N LEU A 57 13.09 -0.57 4.74
CA LEU A 57 14.55 -0.61 4.75
C LEU A 57 15.13 -0.37 6.14
N PHE A 58 14.58 0.58 6.90
CA PHE A 58 15.17 1.04 8.16
C PHE A 58 14.48 0.52 9.42
N PHE A 59 13.15 0.52 9.50
CA PHE A 59 12.43 0.08 10.70
C PHE A 59 12.26 -1.44 10.73
N MET A 60 11.98 -2.07 9.59
CA MET A 60 11.90 -3.54 9.51
C MET A 60 13.27 -4.22 9.42
N HIS A 61 14.38 -3.47 9.51
CA HIS A 61 15.75 -3.98 9.43
C HIS A 61 16.07 -4.85 8.21
N VAL A 62 15.26 -4.79 7.16
CA VAL A 62 15.41 -5.67 5.99
C VAL A 62 16.79 -5.49 5.35
N ARG A 63 17.38 -4.29 5.40
CA ARG A 63 18.74 -4.03 4.88
C ARG A 63 19.87 -4.70 5.67
N TYR A 64 19.68 -4.92 6.98
CA TYR A 64 20.70 -5.41 7.91
C TYR A 64 20.50 -6.88 8.32
N ASN A 65 19.33 -7.45 8.01
CA ASN A 65 18.99 -8.82 8.34
C ASN A 65 19.41 -9.83 7.26
N THR A 66 19.19 -11.11 7.56
CA THR A 66 19.48 -12.23 6.67
C THR A 66 18.71 -12.11 5.33
N PRO A 67 19.26 -12.65 4.22
CA PRO A 67 18.63 -12.59 2.90
C PRO A 67 17.25 -13.28 2.85
N VAL A 68 16.95 -14.16 3.82
CA VAL A 68 15.64 -14.79 3.98
C VAL A 68 14.54 -13.75 4.28
N MET A 69 14.83 -12.68 5.03
CA MET A 69 13.86 -11.62 5.33
C MET A 69 13.47 -10.83 4.07
N TRP A 70 14.39 -10.65 3.12
CA TRP A 70 14.09 -10.06 1.82
C TRP A 70 13.12 -10.90 1.01
N LEU A 71 13.24 -12.24 1.07
CA LEU A 71 12.33 -13.14 0.37
C LEU A 71 10.89 -13.03 0.90
N PHE A 72 10.71 -13.00 2.22
CA PHE A 72 9.39 -12.82 2.83
C PHE A 72 8.79 -11.44 2.51
N ALA A 73 9.59 -10.37 2.57
CA ALA A 73 9.14 -9.04 2.18
C ALA A 73 8.68 -9.01 0.70
N ALA A 74 9.49 -9.56 -0.21
CA ALA A 74 9.15 -9.65 -1.62
C ALA A 74 7.91 -10.52 -1.87
N ALA A 75 7.78 -11.66 -1.19
CA ALA A 75 6.61 -12.53 -1.28
C ALA A 75 5.32 -11.81 -0.81
N GLY A 76 5.40 -11.02 0.26
CA GLY A 76 4.28 -10.20 0.72
C GLY A 76 3.84 -9.15 -0.31
N PHE A 77 4.79 -8.42 -0.90
CA PHE A 77 4.49 -7.46 -1.97
C PHE A 77 3.95 -8.13 -3.23
N PHE A 78 4.50 -9.29 -3.59
CA PHE A 78 4.02 -10.08 -4.72
C PHE A 78 2.58 -10.54 -4.50
N TRP A 79 2.28 -11.05 -3.30
CA TRP A 79 0.92 -11.44 -2.92
C TRP A 79 -0.05 -10.26 -2.95
N LEU A 80 0.33 -9.11 -2.39
CA LEU A 80 -0.47 -7.88 -2.44
C LEU A 80 -0.75 -7.44 -3.87
N LEU A 81 0.25 -7.51 -4.76
CA LEU A 81 0.11 -7.14 -6.16
C LEU A 81 -0.89 -8.04 -6.88
N ILE A 82 -0.87 -9.36 -6.62
CA ILE A 82 -1.88 -10.29 -7.14
C ILE A 82 -3.28 -9.87 -6.70
N LEU A 83 -3.48 -9.61 -5.40
CA LEU A 83 -4.79 -9.20 -4.87
C LEU A 83 -5.29 -7.90 -5.51
N LEU A 84 -4.39 -6.90 -5.68
CA LEU A 84 -4.73 -5.64 -6.33
C LEU A 84 -5.14 -5.84 -7.78
N VAL A 85 -4.37 -6.61 -8.56
CA VAL A 85 -4.67 -6.88 -9.97
C VAL A 85 -6.00 -7.61 -10.11
N LEU A 86 -6.24 -8.67 -9.34
CA LEU A 86 -7.49 -9.42 -9.37
C LEU A 86 -8.69 -8.53 -8.98
N THR A 87 -8.52 -7.66 -7.98
CA THR A 87 -9.56 -6.71 -7.58
C THR A 87 -9.86 -5.73 -8.70
N MET A 88 -8.85 -5.14 -9.33
CA MET A 88 -9.04 -4.21 -10.47
C MET A 88 -9.69 -4.91 -11.67
N GLN A 89 -9.33 -6.18 -11.93
CA GLN A 89 -9.98 -6.98 -12.97
C GLN A 89 -11.46 -7.22 -12.66
N ASP A 90 -11.82 -7.56 -11.42
CA ASP A 90 -13.22 -7.69 -10.99
C ASP A 90 -14.01 -6.40 -11.25
N TYR A 91 -13.50 -5.25 -10.79
CA TYR A 91 -14.13 -3.95 -11.06
C TYR A 91 -14.26 -3.64 -12.55
N ALA A 92 -13.24 -3.97 -13.35
CA ALA A 92 -13.25 -3.72 -14.78
C ALA A 92 -14.28 -4.57 -15.53
N THR A 93 -14.50 -5.81 -15.11
CA THR A 93 -15.42 -6.76 -15.77
C THR A 93 -16.86 -6.68 -15.25
N ARG A 94 -17.09 -6.21 -14.02
CA ARG A 94 -18.43 -6.14 -13.41
C ARG A 94 -19.44 -5.31 -14.20
N SER A 95 -19.01 -4.24 -14.85
CA SER A 95 -19.89 -3.38 -15.66
C SER A 95 -20.31 -4.01 -17.00
N TRP A 96 -19.77 -5.18 -17.35
CA TRP A 96 -20.05 -5.88 -18.60
C TRP A 96 -21.31 -6.76 -18.49
N GLU A 97 -21.78 -7.00 -17.27
CA GLU A 97 -23.04 -7.68 -17.01
C GLU A 97 -24.19 -6.67 -17.22
N SER A 98 -24.85 -6.75 -18.37
CA SER A 98 -26.16 -6.11 -18.54
C SER A 98 -27.14 -6.74 -17.55
N PRO A 99 -27.79 -5.98 -16.64
CA PRO A 99 -28.79 -6.54 -15.77
C PRO A 99 -29.87 -7.23 -16.63
N PRO A 100 -30.33 -8.45 -16.27
CA PRO A 100 -31.43 -9.07 -16.99
C PRO A 100 -32.61 -8.09 -17.02
N PRO A 101 -33.30 -7.93 -18.17
CA PRO A 101 -34.42 -7.00 -18.28
C PRO A 101 -35.41 -7.25 -17.15
N VAL A 102 -35.61 -6.26 -16.28
CA VAL A 102 -36.58 -6.29 -15.16
C VAL A 102 -38.04 -6.29 -15.63
N GLU A 103 -38.28 -6.65 -16.89
CA GLU A 103 -39.61 -6.84 -17.45
C GLU A 103 -40.41 -7.90 -16.69
N PHE A 104 -39.73 -8.88 -16.09
CA PHE A 104 -40.37 -9.85 -15.20
C PHE A 104 -40.95 -9.19 -13.94
N LEU A 105 -40.38 -8.10 -13.41
CA LEU A 105 -40.95 -7.35 -12.28
C LEU A 105 -42.09 -6.43 -12.70
N LYS A 106 -42.05 -5.92 -13.94
CA LYS A 106 -43.16 -5.15 -14.52
C LYS A 106 -44.37 -6.00 -14.84
N ASN A 107 -44.16 -7.27 -15.21
CA ASN A 107 -45.24 -8.21 -15.50
C ASN A 107 -45.68 -9.03 -14.27
N ALA A 108 -44.91 -8.98 -13.18
CA ALA A 108 -45.23 -9.62 -11.89
C ALA A 108 -45.88 -8.65 -10.88
N THR A 109 -46.51 -7.56 -11.32
CA THR A 109 -47.64 -6.96 -10.56
C THR A 109 -48.80 -7.94 -10.58
N VAL A 110 -48.63 -9.01 -9.81
CA VAL A 110 -49.62 -10.05 -9.56
C VAL A 110 -50.59 -9.59 -8.48
N PRO A 111 -51.90 -9.86 -8.62
CA PRO A 111 -52.92 -9.39 -7.71
C PRO A 111 -53.00 -10.30 -6.47
N PHE A 112 -52.08 -10.12 -5.53
CA PHE A 112 -52.26 -10.56 -4.14
C PHE A 112 -52.00 -9.41 -3.17
#